data_AF-A0A1F5VN42-F1
#
_entry.id   AF-A0A1F5VN42-F1
#
_cell.length_a   1.000
_cell.length_b   1.000
_cell.length_c   1.000
_cell.angle_alpha   90.00
_cell.angle_beta   90.00
_cell.angle_gamma   90.00
#
_symmetry.space_group_name_H-M   'P 1'
#
loop_
_entity.id
_entity.type
_entity.pdbx_description
1 polymer ?
#
loop_
_entity_poly.entity_id
_entity_poly.type
_entity_poly.pdbx_seq_one_letter_code
_entity_poly.pdbx_strand_id
1 'polypeptide(L)'
;MKTNTIPSQRVFLIYKTLPQSIRQVISASLLVIGFVLQLKASVFVGSIFILCVSLLNLTRGIKIKTPSTKSSKWERATFAEYVKILTKIQQIKKWRGTSTLTKVVLIILYCFFGLPSLIGAAVGLGQIFGIIFLDFNLLFIPLFISGTRSIWIPTHIQIKVETLLNIKELAPIKGNPEVKIQPFLMVGQSDIKESFPLDAKIMIELTNAPKDFLGIQVQVSINTVGSSNYPYAYAVIIAKQTLNLDMKNMFSTHDKIVFEYEKQEEMDILVIRQFTTKTSGYHTTDAIIAAIIKQAFRAAAILLQGIQEKNPSKAGV
;
A
#
# COMPACT_ATOMS: atom_id res chain seq x y z
N MET A 1 -6.88 3.46 19.10
CA MET A 1 -6.76 3.78 17.65
C MET A 1 -8.08 4.43 17.21
N LYS A 2 -8.16 5.77 17.10
CA LYS A 2 -9.36 6.40 16.51
C LYS A 2 -9.46 5.89 15.08
N THR A 3 -10.55 5.21 14.77
CA THR A 3 -10.87 4.78 13.41
C THR A 3 -11.08 6.03 12.57
N ASN A 4 -10.02 6.52 11.92
CA ASN A 4 -10.14 7.40 10.77
C ASN A 4 -10.84 6.57 9.69
N THR A 5 -12.17 6.48 9.78
CA THR A 5 -13.03 6.02 8.70
C THR A 5 -12.67 6.88 7.50
N ILE A 6 -12.30 6.25 6.39
CA ILE A 6 -12.13 6.95 5.12
C ILE A 6 -13.40 7.78 4.94
N PRO A 7 -13.31 9.11 4.83
CA PRO A 7 -14.50 9.94 4.72
C PRO A 7 -15.27 9.48 3.49
N SER A 8 -16.38 8.78 3.73
CA SER A 8 -17.26 8.25 2.68
C SER A 8 -18.04 9.38 2.01
N GLN A 9 -18.13 10.54 2.66
CA GLN A 9 -18.96 11.64 2.25
C GLN A 9 -18.19 12.64 1.39
N ARG A 10 -18.77 13.01 0.24
CA ARG A 10 -18.28 14.12 -0.58
C ARG A 10 -18.40 15.40 0.24
N VAL A 11 -17.29 16.11 0.41
CA VAL A 11 -17.30 17.42 1.06
C VAL A 11 -17.46 18.48 -0.02
N PHE A 12 -18.62 19.12 -0.08
CA PHE A 12 -18.88 20.22 -1.01
C PHE A 12 -18.23 21.52 -0.54
N LEU A 13 -17.86 22.42 -1.46
CA LEU A 13 -17.29 23.72 -1.09
C LEU A 13 -18.37 24.67 -0.55
N ILE A 14 -19.54 24.69 -1.21
CA ILE A 14 -20.66 25.57 -0.89
C ILE A 14 -21.81 24.76 -0.28
N TYR A 15 -22.45 25.32 0.76
CA TYR A 15 -23.53 24.69 1.52
C TYR A 15 -23.22 23.24 1.94
N LYS A 16 -22.17 23.06 2.76
CA LYS A 16 -21.63 21.74 3.16
C LYS A 16 -22.66 20.78 3.75
N THR A 17 -23.68 21.31 4.43
CA THR A 17 -24.73 20.56 5.11
C THR A 17 -25.94 20.25 4.23
N LEU A 18 -26.00 20.80 3.00
CA LEU A 18 -27.14 20.63 2.11
C LEU A 18 -27.24 19.17 1.65
N PRO A 19 -28.39 18.49 1.86
CA PRO A 19 -28.62 17.14 1.38
C PRO A 19 -28.41 17.01 -0.14
N GLN A 20 -27.91 15.86 -0.57
CA GLN A 20 -27.57 15.61 -1.97
C GLN A 20 -28.78 15.75 -2.91
N SER A 21 -29.95 15.27 -2.48
CA SER A 21 -31.20 15.36 -3.27
C SER A 21 -31.63 16.80 -3.49
N ILE A 22 -31.63 17.63 -2.44
CA ILE A 22 -31.98 19.05 -2.54
C ILE A 22 -30.98 19.79 -3.44
N ARG A 23 -29.69 19.47 -3.31
CA ARG A 23 -28.65 20.03 -4.18
C ARG A 23 -28.93 19.74 -5.66
N GLN A 24 -29.34 18.52 -5.98
CA GLN A 24 -29.68 18.12 -7.34
C GLN A 24 -30.92 18.85 -7.86
N VAL A 25 -31.96 19.00 -7.04
CA VAL A 25 -33.17 19.77 -7.40
C VAL A 25 -32.82 21.23 -7.68
N ILE A 26 -32.09 21.90 -6.79
CA ILE A 26 -31.66 23.30 -7.00
C ILE A 26 -30.80 23.41 -8.26
N SER A 27 -29.89 22.48 -8.48
CA SER A 27 -29.03 22.45 -9.66
C SER A 27 -29.85 22.32 -10.94
N ALA A 28 -30.83 21.42 -10.98
CA ALA A 28 -31.70 21.22 -12.13
C ALA A 28 -32.55 22.47 -12.42
N SER A 29 -33.13 23.08 -11.38
CA SER A 29 -33.91 24.32 -11.52
C SER A 29 -33.07 25.47 -12.06
N LEU A 30 -31.87 25.69 -11.50
CA LEU A 30 -30.96 26.74 -11.96
C LEU A 30 -30.49 26.49 -13.39
N LEU A 31 -30.26 25.24 -13.78
CA LEU A 31 -29.86 24.88 -15.15
C LEU A 31 -30.96 25.20 -16.16
N VAL A 32 -32.20 24.81 -15.88
CA VAL A 32 -33.35 25.11 -16.76
C VAL A 32 -33.59 26.61 -16.87
N ILE A 33 -33.57 27.33 -15.74
CA ILE A 33 -33.75 28.79 -15.73
C ILE A 33 -32.63 29.48 -16.50
N GLY A 34 -31.38 29.08 -16.26
CA GLY A 34 -30.20 29.62 -16.95
C GLY A 34 -30.32 29.46 -18.46
N PHE A 35 -30.62 28.25 -18.92
CA PHE A 35 -30.76 27.96 -20.35
C PHE A 35 -31.89 28.75 -21.01
N VAL A 36 -33.07 28.84 -20.37
CA VAL A 36 -34.19 29.65 -20.89
C VAL A 36 -33.82 31.14 -20.99
N LEU A 37 -33.09 31.67 -20.01
CA LEU A 37 -32.63 33.07 -20.02
C LEU A 37 -31.56 33.33 -21.10
N GLN A 38 -30.70 32.35 -21.42
CA GLN A 38 -29.75 32.48 -22.53
C GLN A 38 -30.45 32.60 -23.88
N LEU A 39 -31.58 31.89 -24.06
CA LEU A 39 -32.37 31.93 -25.29
C LEU A 39 -33.23 33.20 -25.41
N LYS A 40 -33.82 33.68 -24.29
CA LYS A 40 -34.82 34.76 -24.32
C LYS A 40 -34.27 36.16 -23.98
N ALA A 41 -33.24 36.25 -23.17
CA ALA A 41 -32.74 37.53 -22.65
C ALA A 41 -31.32 37.82 -23.14
N SER A 42 -30.32 37.15 -22.57
CA SER A 42 -28.94 37.22 -23.04
C SER A 42 -28.14 36.02 -22.56
N VAL A 43 -27.15 35.63 -23.37
CA VAL A 43 -26.22 34.54 -23.04
C VAL A 43 -25.54 34.81 -21.69
N PHE A 44 -25.19 36.07 -21.41
CA PHE A 44 -24.54 36.45 -20.16
C PHE A 44 -25.42 36.23 -18.92
N VAL A 45 -26.69 36.70 -18.96
CA VAL A 45 -27.61 36.60 -17.81
C VAL A 45 -27.86 35.15 -17.43
N GLY A 46 -28.12 34.28 -18.39
CA GLY A 46 -28.35 32.87 -18.07
C GLY A 46 -27.08 32.10 -17.68
N SER A 47 -25.90 32.50 -18.19
CA SER A 47 -24.61 31.90 -17.80
C SER A 47 -24.30 32.07 -16.31
N ILE A 48 -24.79 33.12 -15.65
CA ILE A 48 -24.66 33.30 -14.20
C ILE A 48 -25.32 32.14 -13.45
N PHE A 49 -26.50 31.70 -13.88
CA PHE A 49 -27.22 30.58 -13.26
C PHE A 49 -26.47 29.26 -13.49
N ILE A 50 -25.94 29.04 -14.69
CA ILE A 50 -25.13 27.85 -15.01
C ILE A 50 -23.85 27.82 -14.18
N LEU A 51 -23.19 28.96 -13.99
CA LEU A 51 -22.04 29.08 -13.10
C LEU A 51 -22.42 28.76 -11.65
N CYS A 52 -23.58 29.22 -11.17
CA CYS A 52 -24.07 28.86 -9.84
C CYS A 52 -24.28 27.35 -9.67
N VAL A 53 -24.79 26.65 -10.70
CA VAL A 53 -24.89 25.17 -10.71
C VAL A 53 -23.51 24.55 -10.52
N SER A 54 -22.52 25.02 -11.28
CA SER A 54 -21.16 24.50 -11.22
C SER A 54 -20.55 24.69 -9.82
N LEU A 55 -20.65 25.91 -9.29
CA LEU A 55 -20.18 26.26 -7.94
C LEU A 55 -20.87 25.45 -6.84
N LEU A 56 -22.18 25.24 -6.97
CA LEU A 56 -22.96 24.41 -6.03
C LEU A 56 -22.48 22.95 -6.06
N ASN A 57 -22.00 22.42 -7.18
CA ASN A 57 -21.57 21.03 -7.29
C ASN A 57 -20.06 20.82 -7.07
N LEU A 58 -19.30 21.88 -6.82
CA LEU A 58 -17.87 21.77 -6.53
C LEU A 58 -17.60 20.97 -5.25
N THR A 59 -16.78 19.93 -5.40
CA THR A 59 -16.31 19.11 -4.28
C THR A 59 -14.86 19.40 -3.93
N ARG A 60 -14.56 19.43 -2.64
CA ARG A 60 -13.21 19.64 -2.11
C ARG A 60 -12.33 18.43 -2.46
N GLY A 61 -11.18 18.71 -3.07
CA GLY A 61 -10.12 17.71 -3.22
C GLY A 61 -9.55 17.31 -1.85
N ILE A 62 -9.23 16.03 -1.69
CA ILE A 62 -8.60 15.50 -0.48
C ILE A 62 -7.18 15.11 -0.84
N LYS A 63 -6.20 15.75 -0.20
CA LYS A 63 -4.78 15.43 -0.34
C LYS A 63 -4.18 15.15 1.03
N ILE A 64 -3.96 13.87 1.35
CA ILE A 64 -3.23 13.44 2.54
C ILE A 64 -1.78 13.19 2.12
N LYS A 65 -0.86 13.99 2.66
CA LYS A 65 0.58 13.89 2.40
C LYS A 65 1.21 12.78 3.25
N THR A 66 2.41 12.36 2.86
CA THR A 66 3.26 11.49 3.67
C THR A 66 3.51 12.12 5.04
N PRO A 67 3.24 11.42 6.15
CA PRO A 67 3.62 11.90 7.47
C PRO A 67 5.15 11.89 7.63
N SER A 68 5.70 12.89 8.32
CA SER A 68 7.06 12.85 8.85
C SER A 68 7.16 11.77 9.93
N THR A 69 8.24 10.99 9.93
CA THR A 69 8.51 10.02 10.98
C THR A 69 9.43 10.67 12.02
N LYS A 70 8.94 10.86 13.25
CA LYS A 70 9.77 11.38 14.36
C LYS A 70 10.49 10.26 15.09
N SER A 71 9.79 9.16 15.31
CA SER A 71 10.33 7.96 15.94
C SER A 71 9.69 6.73 15.34
N SER A 72 10.37 5.59 15.46
CA SER A 72 9.82 4.30 15.06
C SER A 72 10.18 3.26 16.10
N LYS A 73 9.31 2.26 16.27
CA LYS A 73 9.56 1.12 17.14
C LYS A 73 8.99 -0.15 16.54
N TRP A 74 9.66 -1.27 16.82
CA TRP A 74 9.13 -2.59 16.54
C TRP A 74 8.13 -2.98 17.60
N GLU A 75 6.93 -3.37 17.17
CA GLU A 75 5.85 -3.86 18.03
C GLU A 75 5.44 -5.24 17.58
N ARG A 76 5.06 -6.10 18.55
CA ARG A 76 4.43 -7.38 18.25
C ARG A 76 3.09 -7.13 17.57
N ALA A 77 2.83 -7.88 16.52
CA ALA A 77 1.61 -7.80 15.74
C ALA A 77 0.99 -9.19 15.55
N THR A 78 -0.18 -9.24 14.94
CA THR A 78 -0.89 -10.46 14.58
C THR A 78 -1.04 -10.57 13.07
N PHE A 79 -1.25 -11.79 12.56
CA PHE A 79 -1.55 -11.98 11.14
C PHE A 79 -2.88 -11.31 10.74
N ALA A 80 -3.83 -11.17 11.68
CA ALA A 80 -5.05 -10.42 11.46
C ALA A 80 -4.76 -8.93 11.18
N GLU A 81 -3.77 -8.33 11.87
CA GLU A 81 -3.34 -6.96 11.61
C GLU A 81 -2.65 -6.82 10.25
N TYR A 82 -1.86 -7.81 9.82
CA TYR A 82 -1.30 -7.87 8.47
C TYR A 82 -2.41 -7.84 7.41
N VAL A 83 -3.43 -8.70 7.53
CA VAL A 83 -4.58 -8.72 6.61
C VAL A 83 -5.37 -7.40 6.65
N LYS A 84 -5.51 -6.80 7.83
CA LYS A 84 -6.15 -5.48 8.00
C LYS A 84 -5.41 -4.37 7.27
N ILE A 85 -4.07 -4.39 7.27
CA ILE A 85 -3.24 -3.44 6.50
C ILE A 85 -3.54 -3.59 5.00
N LEU A 86 -3.51 -4.81 4.47
CA LEU A 86 -3.78 -5.06 3.04
C LEU A 86 -5.19 -4.60 2.64
N THR A 87 -6.19 -4.92 3.46
CA THR A 87 -7.58 -4.50 3.24
C THR A 87 -7.71 -2.97 3.18
N LYS A 88 -7.06 -2.25 4.11
CA LYS A 88 -7.07 -0.78 4.11
C LYS A 88 -6.39 -0.21 2.87
N ILE A 89 -5.26 -0.78 2.44
CA ILE A 89 -4.55 -0.34 1.24
C ILE A 89 -5.43 -0.52 -0.01
N GLN A 90 -6.10 -1.67 -0.14
CA GLN A 90 -7.04 -1.93 -1.25
C GLN A 90 -8.22 -0.94 -1.25
N GLN A 91 -8.80 -0.66 -0.08
CA GLN A 91 -9.87 0.35 0.05
C GLN A 91 -9.40 1.73 -0.40
N ILE A 92 -8.19 2.16 0.00
CA ILE A 92 -7.61 3.44 -0.43
C ILE A 92 -7.37 3.46 -1.94
N LYS A 93 -6.82 2.39 -2.53
CA LYS A 93 -6.61 2.28 -3.99
C LYS A 93 -7.92 2.39 -4.77
N LYS A 94 -8.97 1.65 -4.35
CA LYS A 94 -10.30 1.71 -4.97
C LYS A 94 -10.91 3.11 -4.89
N TRP A 95 -10.79 3.74 -3.73
CA TRP A 95 -11.32 5.09 -3.50
C TRP A 95 -10.59 6.18 -4.32
N ARG A 96 -9.27 6.04 -4.53
CA ARG A 96 -8.49 6.91 -5.43
C ARG A 96 -8.88 6.73 -6.89
N GLY A 97 -9.05 5.47 -7.35
CA GLY A 97 -9.37 5.15 -8.74
C GLY A 97 -10.69 5.72 -9.25
N THR A 98 -11.68 5.93 -8.36
CA THR A 98 -12.97 6.54 -8.74
C THR A 98 -12.79 7.96 -9.33
N SER A 99 -11.81 8.73 -8.83
CA SER A 99 -11.56 10.09 -9.33
C SER A 99 -10.98 10.09 -10.75
N THR A 100 -10.14 9.09 -11.09
CA THR A 100 -9.58 8.96 -12.44
C THR A 100 -10.66 8.60 -13.46
N LEU A 101 -11.53 7.65 -13.14
CA LEU A 101 -12.62 7.25 -14.04
C LEU A 101 -13.55 8.42 -14.38
N THR A 102 -13.92 9.23 -13.37
CA THR A 102 -14.73 10.43 -13.58
C THR A 102 -14.06 11.38 -14.59
N LYS A 103 -12.76 11.62 -14.47
CA LYS A 103 -12.03 12.50 -15.41
C LYS A 103 -11.99 11.96 -16.84
N VAL A 104 -11.79 10.65 -17.00
CA VAL A 104 -11.81 10.01 -18.32
C VAL A 104 -13.20 10.17 -18.96
N VAL A 105 -14.27 9.93 -18.20
CA VAL A 105 -15.65 10.14 -18.69
C VAL A 105 -15.88 11.60 -19.08
N LEU A 106 -15.40 12.56 -18.27
CA LEU A 106 -15.52 13.99 -18.61
C LEU A 106 -14.75 14.35 -19.90
N ILE A 107 -13.57 13.76 -20.13
CA ILE A 107 -12.80 13.95 -21.38
C ILE A 107 -13.58 13.40 -22.57
N ILE A 108 -14.13 12.18 -22.47
CA ILE A 108 -14.95 11.58 -23.53
C ILE A 108 -16.13 12.49 -23.84
N LEU A 109 -16.88 12.93 -22.82
CA LEU A 109 -18.00 13.85 -23.00
C LEU A 109 -17.57 15.17 -23.65
N TYR A 110 -16.40 15.71 -23.29
CA TYR A 110 -15.86 16.92 -23.92
C TYR A 110 -15.56 16.69 -25.41
N CYS A 111 -15.00 15.53 -25.78
CA CYS A 111 -14.74 15.21 -27.18
C CYS A 111 -16.02 15.01 -28.00
N PHE A 112 -17.08 14.44 -27.43
CA PHE A 112 -18.33 14.17 -28.14
C PHE A 112 -19.30 15.36 -28.19
N PHE A 113 -19.31 16.21 -27.16
CA PHE A 113 -20.27 17.31 -27.06
C PHE A 113 -19.60 18.68 -27.09
N GLY A 114 -18.49 18.86 -26.37
CA GLY A 114 -17.77 20.13 -26.31
C GLY A 114 -17.13 20.49 -27.65
N LEU A 115 -16.32 19.60 -28.23
CA LEU A 115 -15.57 19.87 -29.46
C LEU A 115 -16.48 20.10 -30.68
N PRO A 116 -17.52 19.29 -30.95
CA PRO A 116 -18.43 19.56 -32.06
C PRO A 116 -19.21 20.86 -31.88
N SER A 117 -19.56 21.22 -30.63
CA SER A 117 -20.23 22.50 -30.36
C SER A 117 -19.33 23.70 -30.63
N LEU A 118 -18.03 23.59 -30.31
CA LEU A 118 -17.04 24.62 -30.67
C LEU A 118 -16.94 24.79 -32.19
N ILE A 119 -16.82 23.69 -32.92
CA ILE A 119 -16.73 23.71 -34.39
C ILE A 119 -18.01 24.32 -34.98
N GLY A 120 -19.18 23.89 -34.52
CA GLY A 120 -20.46 24.42 -35.00
C GLY A 120 -20.64 25.91 -34.73
N ALA A 121 -20.16 26.40 -33.58
CA ALA A 121 -20.12 27.83 -33.30
C ALA A 121 -19.16 28.58 -34.25
N ALA A 122 -17.96 28.03 -34.48
CA ALA A 122 -16.94 28.64 -35.33
C ALA A 122 -17.34 28.72 -36.82
N VAL A 123 -18.08 27.72 -37.32
CA VAL A 123 -18.59 27.71 -38.71
C VAL A 123 -19.96 28.38 -38.87
N GLY A 124 -20.48 29.02 -37.81
CA GLY A 124 -21.70 29.84 -37.90
C GLY A 124 -23.00 29.05 -37.97
N LEU A 125 -23.06 27.80 -37.48
CA LEU A 125 -24.28 26.97 -37.47
C LEU A 125 -25.38 27.45 -36.49
N GLY A 126 -25.19 28.63 -35.89
CA GLY A 126 -26.18 29.32 -35.06
C GLY A 126 -25.72 29.57 -33.63
N GLN A 127 -26.37 30.54 -32.99
CA GLN A 127 -26.09 30.98 -31.61
C GLN A 127 -26.21 29.84 -30.59
N ILE A 128 -27.05 28.84 -30.87
CA ILE A 128 -27.28 27.71 -29.97
C ILE A 128 -26.02 26.87 -29.73
N PHE A 129 -25.15 26.70 -30.73
CA PHE A 129 -23.88 25.97 -30.56
C PHE A 129 -22.90 26.73 -29.68
N GLY A 130 -22.89 28.06 -29.77
CA GLY A 130 -22.11 28.92 -28.87
C GLY A 130 -22.59 28.83 -27.42
N ILE A 131 -23.91 28.81 -27.21
CA ILE A 131 -24.51 28.62 -25.87
C ILE A 131 -24.15 27.24 -25.31
N ILE A 132 -24.34 26.17 -26.09
CA ILE A 132 -24.00 24.80 -25.66
C ILE A 132 -22.52 24.70 -25.31
N PHE A 133 -21.63 25.26 -26.14
CA PHE A 133 -20.19 25.25 -25.86
C PHE A 133 -19.86 26.00 -24.56
N LEU A 134 -20.45 27.18 -24.35
CA LEU A 134 -20.22 27.97 -23.13
C LEU A 134 -20.71 27.22 -21.89
N ASP A 135 -21.93 26.70 -21.91
CA ASP A 135 -22.51 25.92 -20.80
C ASP A 135 -21.69 24.68 -20.49
N PHE A 136 -21.25 23.99 -21.54
CA PHE A 136 -20.38 22.84 -21.39
C PHE A 136 -19.11 23.22 -20.62
N ASN A 137 -18.44 24.31 -21.00
CA ASN A 137 -17.24 24.74 -20.28
C ASN A 137 -17.53 25.17 -18.83
N LEU A 138 -18.62 25.91 -18.60
CA LEU A 138 -19.01 26.38 -17.27
C LEU A 138 -19.34 25.22 -16.31
N LEU A 139 -19.96 24.15 -16.81
CA LEU A 139 -20.26 22.97 -16.02
C LEU A 139 -19.05 22.04 -15.87
N PHE A 140 -18.34 21.75 -16.97
CA PHE A 140 -17.35 20.67 -16.99
C PHE A 140 -15.98 21.07 -16.46
N ILE A 141 -15.48 22.29 -16.73
CA ILE A 141 -14.15 22.71 -16.26
C ILE A 141 -14.06 22.68 -14.73
N PRO A 142 -15.01 23.26 -13.97
CA PRO A 142 -14.93 23.25 -12.51
C PRO A 142 -15.08 21.83 -11.95
N LEU A 143 -15.94 21.00 -12.55
CA LEU A 143 -16.07 19.59 -12.17
C LEU A 143 -14.77 18.81 -12.41
N PHE A 144 -14.05 19.09 -13.51
CA PHE A 144 -12.79 18.43 -13.88
C PHE A 144 -11.65 18.69 -12.88
N ILE A 145 -11.57 19.92 -12.36
CA ILE A 145 -10.58 20.29 -11.34
C ILE A 145 -11.00 19.88 -9.92
N SER A 146 -12.29 19.68 -9.69
CA SER A 146 -12.85 19.33 -8.37
C SER A 146 -12.64 17.87 -7.98
N GLY A 147 -12.79 17.58 -6.69
CA GLY A 147 -12.95 16.20 -6.21
C GLY A 147 -11.73 15.29 -6.37
N THR A 148 -10.54 15.84 -6.65
CA THR A 148 -9.31 15.05 -6.75
C THR A 148 -8.94 14.43 -5.41
N ARG A 149 -8.65 13.13 -5.43
CA ARG A 149 -8.40 12.32 -4.24
C ARG A 149 -7.01 11.73 -4.29
N SER A 150 -6.14 12.17 -3.39
CA SER A 150 -4.78 11.68 -3.24
C SER A 150 -4.54 11.37 -1.78
N ILE A 151 -4.41 10.08 -1.45
CA ILE A 151 -4.04 9.63 -0.11
C ILE A 151 -2.69 8.93 -0.21
N TRP A 152 -1.78 9.30 0.68
CA TRP A 152 -0.52 8.61 0.88
C TRP A 152 -0.77 7.17 1.36
N ILE A 153 -0.01 6.24 0.78
CA ILE A 153 0.03 4.84 1.18
C ILE A 153 1.48 4.55 1.54
N PRO A 154 1.77 3.89 2.68
CA PRO A 154 3.13 3.51 3.02
C PRO A 154 3.75 2.71 1.88
N THR A 155 4.91 3.18 1.42
CA THR A 155 5.56 2.59 0.25
C THR A 155 5.99 1.17 0.59
N HIS A 156 5.68 0.23 -0.30
CA HIS A 156 6.08 -1.17 -0.25
C HIS A 156 5.56 -2.05 0.91
N ILE A 157 4.92 -1.50 1.94
CA ILE A 157 4.39 -2.32 3.06
C ILE A 157 3.46 -3.43 2.57
N GLN A 158 2.72 -3.15 1.49
CA GLN A 158 1.84 -4.14 0.85
C GLN A 158 2.64 -5.36 0.38
N ILE A 159 3.72 -5.15 -0.38
CA ILE A 159 4.57 -6.22 -0.91
C ILE A 159 5.17 -7.01 0.25
N LYS A 160 5.72 -6.33 1.26
CA LYS A 160 6.33 -6.99 2.43
C LYS A 160 5.33 -7.87 3.17
N VAL A 161 4.15 -7.34 3.47
CA VAL A 161 3.11 -8.06 4.22
C VAL A 161 2.54 -9.23 3.40
N GLU A 162 2.30 -9.05 2.10
CA GLU A 162 1.87 -10.14 1.19
C GLU A 162 2.91 -11.27 1.17
N THR A 163 4.19 -10.94 1.01
CA THR A 163 5.28 -11.92 1.03
C THR A 163 5.34 -12.68 2.37
N LEU A 164 5.24 -11.98 3.50
CA LEU A 164 5.27 -12.61 4.83
C LEU A 164 4.05 -13.51 5.10
N LEU A 165 2.87 -13.15 4.59
CA LEU A 165 1.69 -14.00 4.65
C LEU A 165 1.88 -15.29 3.84
N ASN A 166 2.49 -15.20 2.66
CA ASN A 166 2.82 -16.38 1.85
C ASN A 166 3.84 -17.29 2.54
N ILE A 167 4.83 -16.72 3.25
CA ILE A 167 5.83 -17.50 3.98
C ILE A 167 5.18 -18.36 5.08
N LYS A 168 4.16 -17.85 5.76
CA LYS A 168 3.41 -18.61 6.77
C LYS A 168 2.81 -19.92 6.22
N GLU A 169 2.50 -19.95 4.92
CA GLU A 169 1.86 -21.10 4.26
C GLU A 169 2.86 -22.16 3.77
N LEU A 170 4.17 -21.93 3.94
CA LEU A 170 5.20 -22.87 3.50
C LEU A 170 5.27 -24.12 4.38
N ALA A 171 5.60 -25.26 3.77
CA ALA A 171 5.61 -26.58 4.43
C ALA A 171 6.42 -26.69 5.74
N PRO A 172 7.60 -26.07 5.92
CA PRO A 172 8.33 -26.14 7.20
C PRO A 172 7.59 -25.49 8.38
N ILE A 173 6.63 -24.61 8.07
CA ILE A 173 5.93 -23.76 9.01
C ILE A 173 4.48 -24.21 9.19
N LYS A 174 3.77 -24.41 8.07
CA LYS A 174 2.34 -24.68 8.05
C LYS A 174 2.02 -26.01 8.74
N GLY A 175 1.22 -25.94 9.81
CA GLY A 175 0.76 -27.11 10.54
C GLY A 175 1.83 -27.78 11.42
N ASN A 176 3.01 -27.17 11.56
CA ASN A 176 4.06 -27.70 12.43
C ASN A 176 3.83 -27.22 13.88
N PRO A 177 3.50 -28.11 14.84
CA PRO A 177 3.22 -27.74 16.22
C PRO A 177 4.48 -27.25 16.97
N GLU A 178 5.67 -27.59 16.49
CA GLU A 178 6.94 -27.17 17.09
C GLU A 178 7.35 -25.74 16.69
N VAL A 179 6.55 -25.10 15.82
CA VAL A 179 6.85 -23.80 15.24
C VAL A 179 5.83 -22.77 15.71
N LYS A 180 6.31 -21.74 16.40
CA LYS A 180 5.53 -20.55 16.73
C LYS A 180 5.98 -19.39 15.86
N ILE A 181 5.03 -18.73 15.20
CA ILE A 181 5.33 -17.56 14.37
C ILE A 181 4.75 -16.32 15.03
N GLN A 182 5.59 -15.32 15.24
CA GLN A 182 5.23 -14.03 15.80
C GLN A 182 5.46 -12.92 14.76
N PRO A 183 4.39 -12.32 14.21
CA PRO A 183 4.50 -11.13 13.37
C PRO A 183 4.96 -9.91 14.17
N PHE A 184 5.67 -9.02 13.49
CA PHE A 184 6.07 -7.71 14.01
C PHE A 184 5.80 -6.63 12.97
N LEU A 185 5.47 -5.44 13.45
CA LEU A 185 5.37 -4.23 12.64
C LEU A 185 6.33 -3.17 13.18
N MET A 186 7.03 -2.50 12.28
CA MET A 186 7.69 -1.25 12.64
C MET A 186 6.65 -0.14 12.51
N VAL A 187 6.31 0.48 13.63
CA VAL A 187 5.30 1.53 13.68
C VAL A 187 5.99 2.87 13.83
N GLY A 188 5.80 3.75 12.86
CA GLY A 188 6.23 5.14 12.90
C GLY A 188 5.24 6.00 13.65
N GLN A 189 5.74 6.94 14.46
CA GLN A 189 4.95 8.02 15.05
C GLN A 189 5.20 9.33 14.31
N SER A 190 4.11 10.00 13.94
CA SER A 190 4.14 11.34 13.34
C SER A 190 4.14 12.46 14.38
N ASP A 191 4.46 13.67 13.94
CA ASP A 191 4.43 14.90 14.75
C ASP A 191 3.03 15.20 15.31
N ILE A 192 1.97 14.77 14.61
CA ILE A 192 0.56 14.86 15.01
C ILE A 192 0.07 13.64 15.82
N LYS A 193 1.00 12.83 16.36
CA LYS A 193 0.72 11.63 17.18
C LYS A 193 -0.10 10.54 16.49
N GLU A 194 -0.17 10.56 15.15
CA GLU A 194 -0.74 9.45 14.38
C GLU A 194 0.32 8.37 14.13
N SER A 195 -0.09 7.10 14.19
CA SER A 195 0.75 5.93 13.99
C SER A 195 0.52 5.30 12.62
N PHE A 196 1.58 4.87 11.94
CA PHE A 196 1.48 4.21 10.64
C PHE A 196 2.54 3.11 10.48
N PRO A 197 2.25 2.04 9.72
CA PRO A 197 3.22 0.98 9.51
C PRO A 197 4.31 1.43 8.52
N LEU A 198 5.56 1.20 8.90
CA LEU A 198 6.75 1.47 8.10
C LEU A 198 7.33 0.19 7.51
N ASP A 199 7.34 -0.89 8.30
CA ASP A 199 7.95 -2.15 7.93
C ASP A 199 7.28 -3.35 8.63
N ALA A 200 7.57 -4.56 8.17
CA ALA A 200 7.03 -5.81 8.67
C ALA A 200 8.10 -6.90 8.65
N LYS A 201 8.08 -7.77 9.66
CA LYS A 201 8.91 -8.98 9.75
C LYS A 201 8.20 -10.04 10.56
N ILE A 202 8.60 -11.30 10.41
CA ILE A 202 8.14 -12.39 11.28
C ILE A 202 9.33 -12.97 12.05
N MET A 203 9.08 -13.40 13.28
CA MET A 203 9.99 -14.24 14.06
C MET A 203 9.41 -15.65 14.11
N ILE A 204 10.25 -16.64 13.85
CA ILE A 204 9.91 -18.05 13.93
C ILE A 204 10.68 -18.62 15.14
N GLU A 205 9.93 -19.03 16.16
CA GLU A 205 10.44 -19.63 17.37
C GLU A 205 10.20 -21.14 17.32
N LEU A 206 11.20 -21.92 17.71
CA LEU A 206 11.12 -23.38 17.79
C LEU A 206 10.87 -23.77 19.25
N THR A 207 9.77 -24.47 19.54
CA THR A 207 9.31 -24.71 20.92
C THR A 207 10.29 -25.49 21.78
N ASN A 208 11.05 -26.39 21.17
CA ASN A 208 12.00 -27.28 21.85
C ASN A 208 13.45 -26.80 21.75
N ALA A 209 13.68 -25.56 21.30
CA ALA A 209 15.02 -25.00 21.18
C ALA A 209 15.56 -24.51 22.54
N PRO A 210 16.89 -24.57 22.76
CA PRO A 210 17.51 -24.05 23.98
C PRO A 210 17.31 -22.54 24.07
N LYS A 211 17.33 -22.00 25.29
CA LYS A 211 17.14 -20.54 25.56
C LYS A 211 18.16 -19.65 24.83
N ASP A 212 19.29 -20.20 24.46
CA ASP A 212 20.34 -19.49 23.74
C ASP A 212 20.07 -19.42 22.23
N PHE A 213 19.10 -20.17 21.71
CA PHE A 213 18.57 -20.02 20.36
C PHE A 213 17.36 -19.10 20.38
N LEU A 214 17.50 -17.90 19.79
CA LEU A 214 16.45 -16.89 19.84
C LEU A 214 15.38 -17.06 18.75
N GLY A 215 15.72 -17.71 17.64
CA GLY A 215 14.78 -17.99 16.56
C GLY A 215 15.32 -17.68 15.17
N ILE A 216 14.43 -17.83 14.19
CA ILE A 216 14.67 -17.47 12.79
C ILE A 216 13.82 -16.23 12.47
N GLN A 217 14.47 -15.10 12.25
CA GLN A 217 13.81 -13.88 11.85
C GLN A 217 13.77 -13.80 10.32
N VAL A 218 12.59 -13.59 9.74
CA VAL A 218 12.42 -13.41 8.30
C VAL A 218 12.04 -11.96 8.01
N GLN A 219 12.81 -11.32 7.15
CA GLN A 219 12.63 -9.94 6.74
C GLN A 219 12.48 -9.84 5.22
N VAL A 220 11.77 -8.80 4.77
CA VAL A 220 11.57 -8.51 3.35
C VAL A 220 12.05 -7.09 3.07
N SER A 221 13.12 -6.98 2.31
CA SER A 221 13.58 -5.74 1.71
C SER A 221 12.95 -5.57 0.32
N ILE A 222 13.12 -4.38 -0.26
CA ILE A 222 12.58 -4.07 -1.58
C ILE A 222 13.73 -3.77 -2.50
N ASN A 223 13.76 -4.48 -3.62
CA ASN A 223 14.64 -4.15 -4.72
C ASN A 223 13.84 -3.43 -5.81
N THR A 224 14.35 -2.31 -6.29
CA THR A 224 13.74 -1.56 -7.39
C THR A 224 14.56 -1.78 -8.64
N VAL A 225 13.95 -2.41 -9.65
CA VAL A 225 14.58 -2.69 -10.94
C VAL A 225 13.79 -1.92 -12.01
N GLY A 226 14.39 -0.84 -12.51
CA GLY A 226 13.70 0.13 -13.36
C GLY A 226 12.57 0.82 -12.59
N SER A 227 11.32 0.70 -13.08
CA SER A 227 10.12 1.23 -12.43
C SER A 227 9.37 0.20 -11.57
N SER A 228 9.84 -1.04 -11.53
CA SER A 228 9.18 -2.15 -10.84
C SER A 228 9.84 -2.44 -9.48
N ASN A 229 9.01 -2.77 -8.48
CA ASN A 229 9.46 -3.11 -7.14
C ASN A 229 9.25 -4.59 -6.88
N TYR A 230 10.30 -5.26 -6.42
CA TYR A 230 10.30 -6.70 -6.16
C TYR A 230 10.66 -6.99 -4.69
N PRO A 231 10.06 -8.02 -4.09
CA PRO A 231 10.48 -8.48 -2.77
C PRO A 231 11.88 -9.10 -2.83
N TYR A 232 12.67 -8.79 -1.81
CA TYR A 232 13.93 -9.47 -1.49
C TYR A 232 13.84 -10.01 -0.07
N ALA A 233 13.44 -11.27 0.05
CA ALA A 233 13.28 -11.92 1.34
C ALA A 233 14.58 -12.61 1.78
N TYR A 234 14.87 -12.55 3.07
CA TYR A 234 16.00 -13.26 3.69
C TYR A 234 15.62 -13.71 5.09
N ALA A 235 16.28 -14.78 5.54
CA ALA A 235 16.14 -15.31 6.88
C ALA A 235 17.42 -15.03 7.68
N VAL A 236 17.27 -14.84 8.98
CA VAL A 236 18.35 -14.54 9.90
C VAL A 236 18.19 -15.44 11.10
N ILE A 237 19.10 -16.38 11.29
CA ILE A 237 19.15 -17.19 12.50
C ILE A 237 19.90 -16.40 13.55
N ILE A 238 19.30 -16.28 14.74
CA ILE A 238 19.86 -15.52 15.85
C ILE A 238 20.04 -16.47 17.03
N ALA A 239 21.26 -16.55 17.55
CA ALA A 239 21.56 -17.27 18.78
C ALA A 239 22.64 -16.55 19.58
N LYS A 240 22.76 -16.88 20.87
CA LYS A 240 23.91 -16.44 21.68
C LYS A 240 25.17 -17.16 21.23
N GLN A 241 26.31 -16.52 21.48
CA GLN A 241 27.63 -17.04 21.09
C GLN A 241 27.97 -18.40 21.72
N THR A 242 27.29 -18.79 22.81
CA THR A 242 27.43 -20.10 23.43
C THR A 242 27.06 -21.25 22.49
N LEU A 243 26.22 -21.00 21.47
CA LEU A 243 25.81 -22.02 20.50
C LEU A 243 26.74 -22.13 19.28
N ASN A 244 27.69 -21.19 19.10
CA ASN A 244 28.65 -21.13 17.99
C ASN A 244 28.00 -21.36 16.60
N LEU A 245 27.42 -20.30 16.05
CA LEU A 245 26.67 -20.36 14.79
C LEU A 245 27.53 -20.41 13.50
N ASP A 246 28.87 -20.49 13.60
CA ASP A 246 29.76 -20.55 12.42
C ASP A 246 29.64 -21.90 11.68
N MET A 247 28.54 -22.05 10.95
CA MET A 247 28.21 -23.22 10.14
C MET A 247 28.34 -22.95 8.64
N LYS A 248 28.99 -21.85 8.24
CA LYS A 248 29.07 -21.42 6.83
C LYS A 248 29.66 -22.50 5.92
N ASN A 249 30.61 -23.29 6.45
CA ASN A 249 31.28 -24.37 5.73
C ASN A 249 30.48 -25.68 5.72
N MET A 250 29.42 -25.80 6.54
CA MET A 250 28.57 -27.00 6.59
C MET A 250 27.53 -27.05 5.45
N PHE A 251 27.27 -25.89 4.83
CA PHE A 251 26.36 -25.79 3.71
C PHE A 251 27.17 -25.55 2.44
N SER A 252 27.13 -26.50 1.51
CA SER A 252 27.50 -26.21 0.13
C SER A 252 26.61 -25.06 -0.34
N THR A 253 27.19 -23.94 -0.76
CA THR A 253 26.46 -22.89 -1.47
C THR A 253 25.84 -23.54 -2.70
N HIS A 254 24.56 -23.92 -2.64
CA HIS A 254 23.80 -24.08 -3.87
C HIS A 254 23.88 -22.73 -4.58
N ASP A 255 24.08 -22.72 -5.90
CA ASP A 255 24.41 -21.53 -6.72
C ASP A 255 23.48 -20.30 -6.57
N LYS A 256 22.40 -20.43 -5.78
CA LYS A 256 21.37 -19.42 -5.57
C LYS A 256 21.17 -19.00 -4.11
N ILE A 257 21.80 -19.63 -3.11
CA ILE A 257 21.64 -19.27 -1.68
C ILE A 257 23.01 -19.13 -1.02
N VAL A 258 23.17 -18.03 -0.27
CA VAL A 258 24.38 -17.66 0.47
C VAL A 258 24.08 -17.68 1.96
N PHE A 259 25.08 -18.12 2.73
CA PHE A 259 25.11 -18.09 4.18
C PHE A 259 26.20 -17.08 4.60
N GLU A 260 25.82 -16.02 5.30
CA GLU A 260 26.73 -15.01 5.80
C GLU A 260 26.70 -15.04 7.33
N TYR A 261 27.86 -15.31 7.92
CA TYR A 261 28.02 -15.34 9.36
C TYR A 261 28.60 -14.02 9.84
N GLU A 262 27.98 -13.44 10.87
CA GLU A 262 28.42 -12.23 11.53
C GLU A 262 28.35 -12.41 13.06
N LYS A 263 29.36 -11.90 13.75
CA LYS A 263 29.43 -11.91 15.21
C LYS A 263 29.10 -10.51 15.72
N GLN A 264 28.06 -10.38 16.56
CA GLN A 264 27.61 -9.09 17.12
C GLN A 264 27.52 -9.16 18.64
N GLU A 265 28.36 -8.42 19.36
CA GLU A 265 28.39 -8.30 20.83
C GLU A 265 28.18 -9.62 21.60
N GLU A 266 26.93 -9.96 21.96
CA GLU A 266 26.53 -11.16 22.72
C GLU A 266 25.82 -12.24 21.87
N MET A 267 25.64 -11.99 20.59
CA MET A 267 24.91 -12.85 19.64
C MET A 267 25.80 -13.22 18.46
N ASP A 268 25.54 -14.41 17.92
CA ASP A 268 25.97 -14.78 16.58
C ASP A 268 24.75 -14.70 15.65
N ILE A 269 25.00 -14.31 14.41
CA ILE A 269 23.99 -14.12 13.40
C ILE A 269 24.38 -14.88 12.14
N LEU A 270 23.46 -15.69 11.62
CA LEU A 270 23.61 -16.35 10.33
C LEU A 270 22.52 -15.86 9.37
N VAL A 271 22.91 -15.04 8.41
CA VAL A 271 22.02 -14.52 7.36
C VAL A 271 21.97 -15.52 6.21
N ILE A 272 20.76 -15.88 5.79
CA ILE A 272 20.48 -16.83 4.71
C ILE A 272 19.68 -16.07 3.67
N ARG A 273 20.29 -15.86 2.51
CA ARG A 273 19.73 -15.01 1.45
C ARG A 273 20.06 -15.54 0.08
N GLN A 274 19.36 -15.02 -0.93
CA GLN A 274 19.67 -15.34 -2.32
C GLN A 274 21.06 -14.82 -2.71
N PHE A 275 21.80 -15.59 -3.51
CA PHE A 275 23.01 -15.11 -4.17
C PHE A 275 22.64 -14.07 -5.23
N THR A 276 23.31 -12.92 -5.18
CA THR A 276 23.02 -11.78 -6.06
C THR A 276 24.31 -11.27 -6.66
N THR A 277 24.33 -11.02 -7.97
CA THR A 277 25.44 -10.33 -8.62
C THR A 277 25.22 -8.82 -8.57
N LYS A 278 26.30 -8.02 -8.53
CA LYS A 278 26.22 -6.56 -8.53
C LYS A 278 25.75 -5.95 -9.86
N THR A 279 25.60 -6.78 -10.91
CA THR A 279 25.45 -6.34 -12.30
C THR A 279 24.02 -6.43 -12.84
N SER A 280 23.08 -7.03 -12.10
CA SER A 280 21.68 -7.14 -12.54
C SER A 280 20.71 -6.89 -11.40
N GLY A 281 19.54 -6.32 -11.72
CA GLY A 281 18.43 -6.26 -10.80
C GLY A 281 17.94 -7.67 -10.49
N TYR A 282 17.77 -8.00 -9.21
CA TYR A 282 17.37 -9.34 -8.77
C TYR A 282 16.03 -9.31 -8.03
N HIS A 283 15.30 -10.40 -8.17
CA HIS A 283 14.01 -10.63 -7.54
C HIS A 283 14.04 -11.99 -6.86
N THR A 284 13.54 -12.06 -5.63
CA THR A 284 13.40 -13.32 -4.90
C THR A 284 12.01 -13.88 -5.22
N THR A 285 11.97 -14.82 -6.18
CA THR A 285 10.73 -15.53 -6.53
C THR A 285 10.22 -16.36 -5.35
N ASP A 286 8.93 -16.68 -5.33
CA ASP A 286 8.33 -17.52 -4.27
C ASP A 286 9.08 -18.85 -4.07
N ALA A 287 9.60 -19.44 -5.16
CA ALA A 287 10.42 -20.65 -5.09
C ALA A 287 11.76 -20.42 -4.35
N ILE A 288 12.40 -19.27 -4.56
CA ILE A 288 13.64 -18.92 -3.85
C ILE A 288 13.33 -18.58 -2.39
N ILE A 289 12.23 -17.87 -2.11
CA ILE A 289 11.77 -17.61 -0.74
C ILE A 289 11.56 -18.94 -0.01
N ALA A 290 10.84 -19.89 -0.62
CA ALA A 290 10.63 -21.21 -0.06
C ALA A 290 11.96 -21.96 0.19
N ALA A 291 12.92 -21.84 -0.73
CA ALA A 291 14.24 -22.43 -0.57
C ALA A 291 15.04 -21.78 0.58
N ILE A 292 15.01 -20.45 0.72
CA ILE A 292 15.64 -19.73 1.84
C ILE A 292 15.07 -20.21 3.18
N ILE A 293 13.74 -20.27 3.30
CA ILE A 293 13.08 -20.74 4.52
C ILE A 293 13.44 -22.20 4.79
N LYS A 294 13.40 -23.08 3.79
CA LYS A 294 13.81 -24.49 3.95
C LYS A 294 15.25 -24.62 4.43
N GLN A 295 16.17 -23.83 3.88
CA GLN A 295 17.57 -23.83 4.32
C GLN A 295 17.73 -23.26 5.73
N ALA A 296 16.96 -22.25 6.12
CA ALA A 296 16.97 -21.73 7.49
C ALA A 296 16.53 -22.77 8.51
N PHE A 297 15.47 -23.53 8.21
CA PHE A 297 15.05 -24.64 9.06
C PHE A 297 16.08 -25.76 9.12
N ARG A 298 16.70 -26.11 7.98
CA ARG A 298 17.77 -27.11 7.94
C ARG A 298 18.97 -26.68 8.80
N ALA A 299 19.38 -25.42 8.69
CA ALA A 299 20.48 -24.88 9.47
C ALA A 299 20.16 -24.84 10.97
N ALA A 300 18.93 -24.45 11.33
CA ALA A 300 18.48 -24.54 12.72
C ALA A 300 18.47 -25.99 13.22
N ALA A 301 17.97 -26.95 12.45
CA ALA A 301 17.94 -28.35 12.85
C ALA A 301 19.35 -28.93 13.10
N ILE A 302 20.32 -28.66 12.22
CA ILE A 302 21.71 -29.10 12.39
C ILE A 302 22.33 -28.50 13.66
N LEU A 303 22.12 -27.20 13.90
CA LEU A 303 22.58 -26.54 15.11
C LEU A 303 22.01 -27.20 16.36
N LEU A 304 20.72 -27.48 16.36
CA LEU A 304 20.01 -28.08 17.50
C LEU A 304 20.39 -29.54 17.75
N GLN A 305 20.58 -30.34 16.70
CA GLN A 305 21.05 -31.73 16.81
C GLN A 305 22.49 -31.79 17.36
N GLY A 306 23.40 -30.94 16.85
CA GLY A 306 24.77 -30.87 17.34
C GLY A 306 24.88 -30.45 18.81
N ILE A 307 23.87 -29.76 19.34
CA ILE A 307 23.76 -29.42 20.78
C ILE A 307 23.31 -30.64 21.59
N GLN A 308 22.32 -31.41 21.10
CA GLN A 308 21.81 -32.60 21.78
C GLN A 308 22.88 -33.69 21.89
N GLU A 309 23.66 -33.92 20.84
CA GLU A 309 24.77 -34.90 20.84
C GLU A 309 25.88 -34.53 21.84
N LYS A 310 26.15 -33.23 22.03
CA LYS A 310 27.15 -32.75 23.00
C LYS A 310 26.66 -32.76 24.45
N ASN A 311 25.36 -32.88 24.71
CA ASN A 311 24.77 -32.86 26.04
C ASN A 311 23.66 -33.93 26.21
N PRO A 312 23.99 -35.24 26.17
CA PRO A 312 23.00 -36.31 26.23
C PRO A 312 22.21 -36.35 27.56
N SER A 313 22.72 -35.74 28.64
CA SER A 313 22.10 -35.75 29.97
C SER A 313 20.89 -34.83 30.16
N LYS A 314 20.50 -34.05 29.14
CA LYS A 314 19.30 -33.17 29.18
C LYS A 314 18.15 -33.63 28.29
N ALA A 315 18.30 -34.73 27.55
CA ALA A 315 17.29 -35.24 26.61
C ALA A 315 16.28 -36.23 27.23
N GLY A 316 16.37 -36.49 28.53
CA GLY A 316 15.45 -37.39 29.23
C GLY A 316 15.22 -36.97 30.68
N VAL A 317 14.33 -36.00 30.87
CA VAL A 317 13.49 -35.82 32.08
C VAL A 317 12.14 -35.25 31.63
#